data_AF-A0A2E7SFT6-F1
#
_entry.id   AF-A0A2E7SFT6-F1
#
_cell.length_a   1.000
_cell.length_b   1.000
_cell.length_c   1.000
_cell.angle_alpha   90.00
_cell.angle_beta   90.00
_cell.angle_gamma   90.00
#
_symmetry.space_group_name_H-M   'P 1'
#
loop_
_entity.id
_entity.type
_entity.pdbx_description
1 polymer ?
#
loop_
_entity_poly.entity_id
_entity_poly.type
_entity_poly.pdbx_seq_one_letter_code
_entity_poly.pdbx_strand_id
1 'polypeptide(L)'
;MAIFGFLLMVIPTTIAAPSPVATANHNQGVFGGVSIEVSNSTNASSEETMSSMPNIVEVFTATWCENCVDSEEGLMLAIDEADKQSIVLTYHRAIMETEDPFGVEKVENRWIDQYGDASLNAVGVKSAAPSTVINGELLHAGSGGLGSVDLKPIFAESLASQPYFSDNSATSSLSWSSGDTTNGTISWNLDAGDWLPESTSSLIFVVEESATFEEGSNGQGDYHDVIRDMIELPSNSGSMSYSLPEAWDGEDLSLVLIHQWEVVDIVTEPPNNNEDGFFGLSAIGLVGVVLGLVGAAILPLQRSARC
;
A
#
# COMPACT_ATOMS: atom_id res chain seq x y z
N MET A 1 -44.59 -40.14 1.41
CA MET A 1 -43.42 -39.50 2.07
C MET A 1 -42.28 -39.55 1.06
N ALA A 2 -42.03 -38.46 0.36
CA ALA A 2 -40.92 -38.36 -0.61
C ALA A 2 -39.76 -37.67 0.10
N ILE A 3 -38.67 -38.39 0.33
CA ILE A 3 -37.45 -37.83 0.90
C ILE A 3 -36.66 -37.23 -0.27
N PHE A 4 -36.64 -35.91 -0.37
CA PHE A 4 -35.70 -35.18 -1.21
C PHE A 4 -34.34 -35.21 -0.51
N GLY A 5 -33.40 -36.02 -1.01
CA GLY A 5 -32.00 -35.95 -0.62
C GLY A 5 -31.34 -34.80 -1.36
N PHE A 6 -31.09 -33.69 -0.66
CA PHE A 6 -30.24 -32.62 -1.17
C PHE A 6 -28.78 -33.04 -0.95
N LEU A 7 -28.10 -33.46 -2.02
CA LEU A 7 -26.67 -33.71 -2.00
C LEU A 7 -25.98 -32.34 -1.93
N LEU A 8 -25.49 -31.94 -0.75
CA LEU A 8 -24.59 -30.80 -0.63
C LEU A 8 -23.29 -31.16 -1.38
N MET A 9 -23.15 -30.64 -2.59
CA MET A 9 -21.92 -30.70 -3.36
C MET A 9 -20.95 -29.70 -2.72
N VAL A 10 -20.13 -30.18 -1.79
CA VAL A 10 -19.02 -29.40 -1.23
C VAL A 10 -17.98 -29.30 -2.34
N ILE A 11 -18.03 -28.23 -3.13
CA ILE A 11 -16.96 -27.93 -4.08
C ILE A 11 -15.78 -27.46 -3.22
N PRO A 12 -14.63 -28.16 -3.20
CA PRO A 12 -13.45 -27.61 -2.57
C PRO A 12 -13.04 -26.37 -3.36
N THR A 13 -13.36 -25.18 -2.85
CA THR A 13 -12.75 -23.94 -3.32
C THR A 13 -11.32 -23.96 -2.81
N THR A 14 -10.40 -24.49 -3.61
CA THR A 14 -8.97 -24.22 -3.41
C THR A 14 -8.78 -22.73 -3.63
N ILE A 15 -8.63 -21.96 -2.55
CA ILE A 15 -8.18 -20.58 -2.64
C ILE A 15 -6.69 -20.67 -3.00
N ALA A 16 -6.27 -19.95 -4.04
CA ALA A 16 -4.88 -19.97 -4.45
C ALA A 16 -3.99 -19.38 -3.34
N ALA A 17 -2.80 -19.95 -3.16
CA ALA A 17 -1.76 -19.35 -2.31
C ALA A 17 -1.51 -17.89 -2.75
N PRO A 18 -1.16 -16.98 -1.83
CA PRO A 18 -0.79 -15.62 -2.22
C PRO A 18 0.47 -15.70 -3.06
N SER A 19 0.36 -15.31 -4.33
CA SER A 19 1.50 -15.11 -5.20
C SER A 19 1.86 -13.63 -5.21
N PRO A 20 3.16 -13.28 -5.20
CA PRO A 20 3.57 -11.88 -5.33
C PRO A 20 3.08 -11.33 -6.67
N VAL A 21 2.43 -10.17 -6.62
CA VAL A 21 2.05 -9.38 -7.80
C VAL A 21 2.62 -7.98 -7.70
N ALA A 22 2.86 -7.33 -8.84
CA ALA A 22 3.23 -5.91 -8.86
C ALA A 22 2.11 -5.07 -8.25
N THR A 23 2.48 -4.07 -7.45
CA THR A 23 1.53 -3.18 -6.76
C THR A 23 0.82 -2.18 -7.70
N ALA A 24 1.37 -1.93 -8.88
CA ALA A 24 0.74 -1.11 -9.92
C ALA A 24 1.13 -1.58 -11.32
N ASN A 25 0.47 -1.00 -12.33
CA ASN A 25 0.81 -1.18 -13.75
C ASN A 25 2.04 -0.36 -14.20
N HIS A 26 2.62 0.42 -13.30
CA HIS A 26 3.84 1.20 -13.48
C HIS A 26 4.78 0.91 -12.30
N ASN A 27 6.06 1.27 -12.42
CA ASN A 27 7.00 1.08 -11.33
C ASN A 27 6.69 2.08 -10.21
N GLN A 28 6.44 1.57 -9.02
CA GLN A 28 6.27 2.35 -7.81
C GLN A 28 6.85 1.57 -6.64
N GLY A 29 7.15 2.26 -5.55
CA GLY A 29 7.65 1.60 -4.35
C GLY A 29 7.88 2.56 -3.19
N VAL A 30 8.45 2.03 -2.12
CA VAL A 30 8.87 2.77 -0.94
C VAL A 30 10.28 2.35 -0.52
N PHE A 31 11.03 3.30 0.03
CA PHE A 31 12.31 3.04 0.71
C PHE A 31 12.46 3.99 1.91
N GLY A 32 13.51 3.84 2.71
CA GLY A 32 13.70 4.59 3.94
C GLY A 32 13.62 3.66 5.14
N GLY A 33 12.73 3.94 6.08
CA GLY A 33 12.60 3.17 7.33
C GLY A 33 13.47 3.70 8.45
N VAL A 34 13.81 4.99 8.42
CA VAL A 34 14.47 5.65 9.54
C VAL A 34 13.46 5.74 10.67
N SER A 35 13.69 5.01 11.76
CA SER A 35 12.81 4.98 12.93
C SER A 35 13.45 5.65 14.14
N ILE A 36 12.66 6.38 14.92
CA ILE A 36 13.04 6.94 16.21
C ILE A 36 11.92 6.73 17.24
N GLU A 37 12.28 6.27 18.44
CA GLU A 37 11.37 6.21 19.58
C GLU A 37 11.15 7.63 20.13
N VAL A 38 9.88 8.00 20.31
CA VAL A 38 9.50 9.37 20.72
C VAL A 38 8.73 9.43 22.03
N SER A 39 8.17 8.31 22.49
CA SER A 39 7.55 8.22 23.80
C SER A 39 8.52 8.59 24.91
N ASN A 40 8.07 9.45 25.82
CA ASN A 40 8.89 10.01 26.90
C ASN A 40 10.22 10.64 26.47
N SER A 41 10.39 10.94 25.18
CA SER A 41 11.61 11.49 24.64
C SER A 41 11.44 12.97 24.35
N THR A 42 12.41 13.75 24.80
CA THR A 42 12.51 15.18 24.46
C THR A 42 13.36 15.39 23.22
N ASN A 43 14.23 14.45 22.85
CA ASN A 43 15.06 14.53 21.67
C ASN A 43 15.40 13.12 21.17
N ALA A 44 15.15 12.85 19.90
CA ALA A 44 15.56 11.63 19.23
C ALA A 44 15.99 11.94 17.80
N SER A 45 16.95 11.19 17.27
CA SER A 45 17.40 11.36 15.88
C SER A 45 18.05 10.09 15.36
N SER A 46 17.80 9.77 14.10
CA SER A 46 18.45 8.67 13.39
C SER A 46 18.70 9.07 11.93
N GLU A 47 19.66 8.40 11.30
CA GLU A 47 20.04 8.59 9.91
C GLU A 47 20.46 7.25 9.32
N GLU A 48 19.98 6.96 8.12
CA GLU A 48 20.30 5.74 7.38
C GLU A 48 20.71 6.04 5.95
N THR A 49 21.61 5.22 5.43
CA THR A 49 22.03 5.25 4.02
C THR A 49 21.26 4.20 3.22
N MET A 50 21.07 4.39 1.92
CA MET A 50 20.34 3.42 1.08
C MET A 50 20.86 1.97 1.22
N SER A 51 22.17 1.78 1.40
CA SER A 51 22.77 0.46 1.61
C SER A 51 22.44 -0.20 2.95
N SER A 52 22.06 0.59 3.96
CA SER A 52 21.70 0.11 5.31
C SER A 52 20.20 0.16 5.59
N MET A 53 19.41 0.80 4.72
CA MET A 53 17.96 0.92 4.90
C MET A 53 17.30 -0.47 4.97
N PRO A 54 16.38 -0.68 5.93
CA PRO A 54 15.63 -1.93 6.05
C PRO A 54 14.70 -2.17 4.86
N ASN A 55 14.12 -3.36 4.77
CA ASN A 55 12.91 -3.56 3.98
C ASN A 55 11.74 -2.85 4.68
N ILE A 56 10.83 -2.27 3.91
CA ILE A 56 9.56 -1.75 4.42
C ILE A 56 8.49 -2.77 4.15
N VAL A 57 7.79 -3.21 5.19
CA VAL A 57 6.72 -4.20 5.08
C VAL A 57 5.43 -3.58 5.58
N GLU A 58 4.45 -3.49 4.71
CA GLU A 58 3.15 -2.88 5.01
C GLU A 58 2.10 -3.99 5.07
N VAL A 59 1.51 -4.22 6.23
CA VAL A 59 0.57 -5.32 6.49
C VAL A 59 -0.82 -4.75 6.64
N PHE A 60 -1.78 -5.17 5.82
CA PHE A 60 -3.19 -4.82 5.96
C PHE A 60 -3.95 -5.97 6.65
N THR A 61 -4.49 -5.67 7.83
CA THR A 61 -5.08 -6.65 8.73
C THR A 61 -6.37 -6.14 9.38
N ALA A 62 -6.99 -6.99 10.20
CA ALA A 62 -8.02 -6.56 11.14
C ALA A 62 -8.05 -7.44 12.39
N THR A 63 -8.50 -6.88 13.52
CA THR A 63 -8.65 -7.64 14.80
C THR A 63 -9.65 -8.79 14.74
N TRP A 64 -10.54 -8.78 13.75
CA TRP A 64 -11.51 -9.86 13.51
C TRP A 64 -11.05 -10.88 12.45
N CYS A 65 -9.92 -10.63 11.79
CA CYS A 65 -9.43 -11.45 10.69
C CYS A 65 -8.65 -12.68 11.20
N GLU A 66 -9.34 -13.82 11.31
CA GLU A 66 -8.71 -15.07 11.79
C GLU A 66 -7.54 -15.52 10.92
N ASN A 67 -7.68 -15.46 9.59
CA ASN A 67 -6.63 -15.89 8.66
C ASN A 67 -5.50 -14.86 8.50
N CYS A 68 -5.59 -13.68 9.15
CA CYS A 68 -4.49 -12.73 9.23
C CYS A 68 -3.41 -13.22 10.20
N VAL A 69 -3.79 -13.92 11.27
CA VAL A 69 -2.85 -14.44 12.29
C VAL A 69 -1.78 -15.32 11.65
N ASP A 70 -2.18 -16.32 10.85
CA ASP A 70 -1.24 -17.20 10.14
C ASP A 70 -0.35 -16.41 9.16
N SER A 71 -0.91 -15.39 8.50
CA SER A 71 -0.18 -14.57 7.53
C SER A 71 0.88 -13.70 8.19
N GLU A 72 0.52 -13.05 9.30
CA GLU A 72 1.43 -12.25 10.10
C GLU A 72 2.51 -13.11 10.74
N GLU A 73 2.16 -14.24 11.34
CA GLU A 73 3.16 -15.16 11.93
C GLU A 73 4.13 -15.69 10.84
N GLY A 74 3.62 -16.09 9.69
CA GLY A 74 4.44 -16.53 8.56
C GLY A 74 5.41 -15.45 8.08
N LEU A 75 4.96 -14.19 8.03
CA LEU A 75 5.79 -13.04 7.71
C LEU A 75 6.87 -12.80 8.76
N MET A 76 6.51 -12.79 10.05
CA MET A 76 7.47 -12.56 11.14
C MET A 76 8.54 -13.64 11.20
N LEU A 77 8.18 -14.91 10.96
CA LEU A 77 9.15 -15.99 10.80
C LEU A 77 10.11 -15.77 9.62
N ALA A 78 9.64 -15.16 8.53
CA ALA A 78 10.48 -14.85 7.39
C ALA A 78 11.41 -13.67 7.68
N ILE A 79 10.95 -12.67 8.43
CA ILE A 79 11.75 -11.52 8.87
C ILE A 79 12.84 -11.95 9.85
N ASP A 80 12.54 -12.82 10.83
CA ASP A 80 13.53 -13.31 11.81
C ASP A 80 14.69 -14.09 11.16
N GLU A 81 14.42 -14.76 10.04
CA GLU A 81 15.42 -15.50 9.27
C GLU A 81 16.10 -14.65 8.17
N ALA A 82 15.67 -13.41 7.93
CA ALA A 82 16.22 -12.56 6.88
C ALA A 82 17.53 -11.89 7.30
N ASP A 83 18.49 -11.81 6.37
CA ASP A 83 19.78 -11.13 6.60
C ASP A 83 19.61 -9.60 6.75
N LYS A 84 18.55 -9.04 6.15
CA LYS A 84 18.27 -7.61 6.11
C LYS A 84 17.14 -7.30 7.09
N GLN A 85 17.32 -6.26 7.91
CA GLN A 85 16.30 -5.76 8.82
C GLN A 85 15.03 -5.35 8.05
N SER A 86 13.88 -5.43 8.73
CA SER A 86 12.60 -4.98 8.20
C SER A 86 11.94 -4.03 9.20
N ILE A 87 11.25 -3.02 8.70
CA ILE A 87 10.31 -2.19 9.46
C ILE A 87 8.92 -2.59 9.02
N VAL A 88 8.11 -3.01 9.97
CA VAL A 88 6.72 -3.39 9.73
C VAL A 88 5.82 -2.18 10.03
N LEU A 89 4.81 -1.98 9.20
CA LEU A 89 3.77 -0.98 9.35
C LEU A 89 2.43 -1.69 9.25
N THR A 90 1.72 -1.82 10.38
CA THR A 90 0.47 -2.57 10.46
C THR A 90 -0.73 -1.64 10.25
N TYR A 91 -1.35 -1.76 9.09
CA TYR A 91 -2.57 -1.11 8.67
C TYR A 91 -3.77 -1.90 9.18
N HIS A 92 -4.46 -1.35 10.18
CA HIS A 92 -5.75 -1.86 10.60
C HIS A 92 -6.88 -1.26 9.75
N ARG A 93 -7.87 -2.09 9.44
CA ARG A 93 -9.06 -1.68 8.70
C ARG A 93 -9.84 -0.60 9.46
N ALA A 94 -10.26 0.45 8.76
CA ALA A 94 -10.95 1.62 9.32
C ALA A 94 -12.25 1.97 8.60
N ILE A 95 -12.28 1.85 7.27
CA ILE A 95 -13.35 2.36 6.42
C ILE A 95 -14.55 1.42 6.43
N MET A 96 -15.70 1.96 6.82
CA MET A 96 -16.97 1.24 6.93
C MET A 96 -16.86 -0.01 7.83
N GLU A 97 -16.02 0.07 8.86
CA GLU A 97 -15.76 -0.98 9.84
C GLU A 97 -16.08 -0.48 11.25
N THR A 98 -16.48 -1.38 12.16
CA THR A 98 -16.77 -1.05 13.56
C THR A 98 -16.13 -2.00 14.56
N GLU A 99 -15.62 -3.15 14.12
CA GLU A 99 -15.05 -4.18 15.00
C GLU A 99 -13.56 -3.97 15.27
N ASP A 100 -12.84 -3.32 14.35
CA ASP A 100 -11.42 -3.01 14.53
C ASP A 100 -11.22 -1.60 15.14
N PRO A 101 -10.68 -1.50 16.37
CA PRO A 101 -10.52 -0.22 17.05
C PRO A 101 -9.24 0.54 16.65
N PHE A 102 -8.32 -0.09 15.94
CA PHE A 102 -7.01 0.46 15.63
C PHE A 102 -6.96 1.22 14.31
N GLY A 103 -7.96 1.02 13.44
CA GLY A 103 -7.99 1.59 12.11
C GLY A 103 -7.96 3.12 12.08
N VAL A 104 -7.14 3.67 11.18
CA VAL A 104 -7.07 5.11 10.88
C VAL A 104 -7.49 5.35 9.43
N GLU A 105 -8.59 6.07 9.20
CA GLU A 105 -9.16 6.23 7.85
C GLU A 105 -8.18 6.83 6.83
N LYS A 106 -7.36 7.81 7.22
CA LYS A 106 -6.37 8.43 6.33
C LYS A 106 -5.32 7.41 5.87
N VAL A 107 -4.92 6.51 6.77
CA VAL A 107 -3.92 5.46 6.54
C VAL A 107 -4.48 4.41 5.59
N GLU A 108 -5.73 3.97 5.79
CA GLU A 108 -6.39 3.06 4.85
C GLU A 108 -6.63 3.72 3.48
N ASN A 109 -6.98 5.02 3.42
CA ASN A 109 -7.12 5.71 2.13
C ASN A 109 -5.80 5.68 1.33
N ARG A 110 -4.64 5.93 1.97
CA ARG A 110 -3.34 5.75 1.30
C ARG A 110 -3.17 4.33 0.78
N TRP A 111 -3.49 3.31 1.58
CA TRP A 111 -3.41 1.91 1.14
C TRP A 111 -4.25 1.68 -0.12
N ILE A 112 -5.48 2.16 -0.14
CA ILE A 112 -6.39 2.04 -1.28
C ILE A 112 -5.85 2.76 -2.51
N ASP A 113 -5.33 3.97 -2.34
CA ASP A 113 -4.81 4.77 -3.44
C ASP A 113 -3.57 4.10 -4.06
N GLN A 114 -2.69 3.54 -3.23
CA GLN A 114 -1.42 2.98 -3.67
C GLN A 114 -1.52 1.53 -4.16
N TYR A 115 -2.30 0.69 -3.48
CA TYR A 115 -2.33 -0.76 -3.65
C TYR A 115 -3.72 -1.30 -4.01
N GLY A 116 -4.76 -0.47 -3.91
CA GLY A 116 -6.13 -0.92 -4.03
C GLY A 116 -6.47 -1.49 -5.40
N ASP A 117 -5.90 -0.97 -6.48
CA ASP A 117 -6.14 -1.52 -7.82
C ASP A 117 -5.46 -2.89 -8.02
N ALA A 118 -4.25 -3.10 -7.49
CA ALA A 118 -3.59 -4.40 -7.51
C ALA A 118 -4.33 -5.41 -6.63
N SER A 119 -4.77 -5.01 -5.43
CA SER A 119 -5.58 -5.85 -4.54
C SER A 119 -6.92 -6.23 -5.17
N LEU A 120 -7.60 -5.26 -5.81
CA LEU A 120 -8.86 -5.49 -6.53
C LEU A 120 -8.68 -6.51 -7.66
N ASN A 121 -7.58 -6.41 -8.41
CA ASN A 121 -7.28 -7.34 -9.49
C ASN A 121 -6.91 -8.75 -8.97
N ALA A 122 -6.23 -8.84 -7.82
CA ALA A 122 -5.79 -10.09 -7.24
C ALA A 122 -6.93 -10.87 -6.55
N VAL A 123 -7.75 -10.18 -5.75
CA VAL A 123 -8.73 -10.81 -4.84
C VAL A 123 -10.12 -10.17 -4.86
N GLY A 124 -10.36 -9.16 -5.71
CA GLY A 124 -11.70 -8.61 -5.95
C GLY A 124 -12.14 -7.50 -4.99
N VAL A 125 -11.28 -7.03 -4.09
CA VAL A 125 -11.53 -5.89 -3.18
C VAL A 125 -10.27 -5.03 -3.05
N LYS A 126 -10.43 -3.72 -2.81
CA LYS A 126 -9.28 -2.79 -2.71
C LYS A 126 -8.50 -2.90 -1.40
N SER A 127 -9.19 -3.21 -0.30
CA SER A 127 -8.63 -3.38 1.04
C SER A 127 -8.92 -4.79 1.54
N ALA A 128 -8.19 -5.78 1.01
CA ALA A 128 -8.32 -7.17 1.43
C ALA A 128 -7.41 -7.47 2.62
N ALA A 129 -7.97 -7.92 3.73
CA ALA A 129 -7.22 -8.51 4.83
C ALA A 129 -7.22 -10.05 4.68
N PRO A 130 -6.08 -10.74 4.93
CA PRO A 130 -4.74 -10.17 5.05
C PRO A 130 -4.21 -9.70 3.68
N SER A 131 -3.38 -8.67 3.67
CA SER A 131 -2.48 -8.39 2.56
C SER A 131 -1.14 -7.90 3.07
N THR A 132 -0.05 -8.25 2.41
CA THR A 132 1.30 -7.78 2.74
C THR A 132 1.94 -7.15 1.52
N VAL A 133 2.51 -5.96 1.67
CA VAL A 133 3.29 -5.29 0.63
C VAL A 133 4.74 -5.17 1.09
N ILE A 134 5.69 -5.62 0.26
CA ILE A 134 7.13 -5.53 0.53
C ILE A 134 7.73 -4.45 -0.37
N ASN A 135 8.40 -3.48 0.25
CA ASN A 135 9.04 -2.31 -0.34
C ASN A 135 8.13 -1.50 -1.28
N GLY A 136 6.82 -1.59 -1.08
CA GLY A 136 5.83 -0.91 -1.94
C GLY A 136 5.71 -1.49 -3.36
N GLU A 137 6.46 -2.56 -3.67
CA GLU A 137 6.62 -3.11 -5.02
C GLU A 137 5.87 -4.43 -5.21
N LEU A 138 5.91 -5.30 -4.19
CA LEU A 138 5.35 -6.66 -4.25
C LEU A 138 4.19 -6.83 -3.27
N LEU A 139 2.99 -7.03 -3.80
CA LEU A 139 1.77 -7.32 -3.04
C LEU A 139 1.53 -8.84 -2.95
N HIS A 140 1.23 -9.30 -1.75
CA HIS A 140 0.70 -10.62 -1.42
C HIS A 140 -0.71 -10.43 -0.85
N ALA A 141 -1.74 -10.71 -1.63
CA ALA A 141 -3.13 -10.54 -1.21
C ALA A 141 -3.76 -11.87 -0.79
N GLY A 142 -4.34 -11.91 0.41
CA GLY A 142 -4.91 -13.10 1.04
C GLY A 142 -3.85 -14.06 1.58
N SER A 143 -4.29 -15.13 2.24
CA SER A 143 -3.42 -16.21 2.75
C SER A 143 -3.58 -17.52 1.98
N GLY A 144 -4.55 -17.62 1.06
CA GLY A 144 -4.86 -18.87 0.37
C GLY A 144 -5.35 -20.01 1.28
N GLY A 145 -5.63 -19.71 2.56
CA GLY A 145 -5.89 -20.72 3.59
C GLY A 145 -4.65 -21.52 4.01
N LEU A 146 -3.45 -21.02 3.69
CA LEU A 146 -2.19 -21.58 4.17
C LEU A 146 -1.93 -21.15 5.62
N GLY A 147 -1.25 -22.01 6.38
CA GLY A 147 -0.76 -21.68 7.71
C GLY A 147 0.60 -20.97 7.67
N SER A 148 1.04 -20.45 8.82
CA SER A 148 2.27 -19.66 8.96
C SER A 148 3.52 -20.30 8.33
N VAL A 149 3.76 -21.59 8.56
CA VAL A 149 4.93 -22.33 8.05
C VAL A 149 4.98 -22.38 6.52
N ASP A 150 3.82 -22.48 5.87
CA ASP A 150 3.71 -22.55 4.42
C ASP A 150 3.78 -21.16 3.76
N LEU A 151 3.37 -20.12 4.48
CA LEU A 151 3.47 -18.72 4.04
C LEU A 151 4.89 -18.16 4.17
N LYS A 152 5.65 -18.57 5.19
CA LYS A 152 7.04 -18.15 5.42
C LYS A 152 7.91 -18.13 4.16
N PRO A 153 8.06 -19.22 3.38
CA PRO A 153 8.94 -19.22 2.21
C PRO A 153 8.50 -18.23 1.12
N ILE A 154 7.21 -17.92 1.01
CA ILE A 154 6.66 -16.95 0.04
C ILE A 154 7.12 -15.53 0.41
N PHE A 155 7.02 -15.17 1.69
CA PHE A 155 7.52 -13.88 2.16
C PHE A 155 9.04 -13.77 2.11
N ALA A 156 9.75 -14.85 2.47
CA ALA A 156 11.22 -14.88 2.42
C ALA A 156 11.76 -14.63 0.99
N GLU A 157 11.12 -15.21 -0.04
CA GLU A 157 11.49 -14.93 -1.44
C GLU A 157 11.35 -13.45 -1.79
N SER A 158 10.28 -12.80 -1.32
CA SER A 158 10.03 -11.39 -1.60
C SER A 158 10.92 -10.46 -0.77
N LEU A 159 11.23 -10.80 0.48
CA LEU A 159 12.17 -10.05 1.33
C LEU A 159 13.61 -10.10 0.79
N ALA A 160 13.97 -11.18 0.10
CA ALA A 160 15.25 -11.33 -0.59
C ALA A 160 15.30 -10.64 -1.97
N SER A 161 14.16 -10.18 -2.48
CA SER A 161 14.10 -9.48 -3.76
C SER A 161 14.74 -8.10 -3.65
N GLN A 162 15.46 -7.69 -4.70
CA GLN A 162 16.17 -6.43 -4.72
C GLN A 162 15.20 -5.29 -5.09
N PRO A 163 15.00 -4.28 -4.22
CA PRO A 163 14.15 -3.13 -4.53
C PRO A 163 14.70 -2.33 -5.71
N TYR A 164 13.80 -1.67 -6.45
CA TYR A 164 14.08 -0.98 -7.70
C TYR A 164 15.27 0.00 -7.64
N PHE A 165 15.36 0.78 -6.55
CA PHE A 165 16.40 1.79 -6.37
C PHE A 165 17.52 1.41 -5.40
N SER A 166 17.60 0.15 -4.98
CA SER A 166 18.54 -0.30 -3.94
C SER A 166 20.04 -0.11 -4.27
N ASP A 167 20.42 -0.01 -5.54
CA ASP A 167 21.80 0.22 -5.99
C ASP A 167 22.19 1.71 -6.03
N ASN A 168 21.25 2.62 -5.77
CA ASN A 168 21.50 4.05 -5.75
C ASN A 168 22.03 4.52 -4.39
N SER A 169 22.57 5.74 -4.36
CA SER A 169 22.96 6.41 -3.13
C SER A 169 21.90 7.43 -2.70
N ALA A 170 21.42 7.28 -1.48
CA ALA A 170 20.67 8.29 -0.73
C ALA A 170 20.98 8.19 0.76
N THR A 171 20.74 9.29 1.47
CA THR A 171 20.77 9.35 2.94
C THR A 171 19.44 9.94 3.41
N SER A 172 18.77 9.25 4.32
CA SER A 172 17.55 9.73 4.95
C SER A 172 17.81 9.98 6.44
N SER A 173 17.35 11.10 6.96
CA SER A 173 17.44 11.41 8.39
C SER A 173 16.13 11.95 8.95
N LEU A 174 15.89 11.60 10.21
CA LEU A 174 14.71 11.96 10.96
C LEU A 174 15.12 12.40 12.37
N SER A 175 14.49 13.46 12.88
CA SER A 175 14.69 13.92 14.24
C SER A 175 13.41 14.49 14.85
N TRP A 176 13.32 14.35 16.17
CA TRP A 176 12.26 14.86 17.02
C TRP A 176 12.88 15.72 18.11
N SER A 177 12.29 16.88 18.40
CA SER A 177 12.64 17.71 19.55
C SER A 177 11.38 18.28 20.20
N SER A 178 11.20 18.05 21.50
CA SER A 178 10.04 18.44 22.26
C SER A 178 10.42 18.99 23.63
N GLY A 179 9.65 19.97 24.12
CA GLY A 179 9.78 20.49 25.48
C GLY A 179 8.91 19.78 26.51
N ASP A 180 7.92 19.02 26.08
CA ASP A 180 6.86 18.42 26.91
C ASP A 180 6.51 16.98 26.49
N THR A 181 7.42 16.33 25.76
CA THR A 181 7.34 14.98 25.17
C THR A 181 6.18 14.71 24.20
N THR A 182 5.23 15.63 24.05
CA THR A 182 4.00 15.43 23.24
C THR A 182 3.97 16.38 22.05
N ASN A 183 4.26 17.66 22.30
CA ASN A 183 4.32 18.70 21.29
C ASN A 183 5.78 18.99 20.96
N GLY A 184 6.13 18.81 19.70
CA GLY A 184 7.51 18.92 19.27
C GLY A 184 7.65 19.45 17.86
N THR A 185 8.90 19.48 17.43
CA THR A 185 9.31 19.76 16.06
C THR A 185 9.90 18.49 15.49
N ILE A 186 9.31 18.01 14.41
CA ILE A 186 9.89 16.96 13.57
C ILE A 186 10.76 17.65 12.52
N SER A 187 11.97 17.16 12.28
CA SER A 187 12.79 17.57 11.13
C SER A 187 13.25 16.34 10.36
N TRP A 188 13.19 16.42 9.04
CA TRP A 188 13.54 15.32 8.14
C TRP A 188 14.37 15.82 6.97
N ASN A 189 15.14 14.93 6.38
CA ASN A 189 15.90 15.21 5.17
C ASN A 189 16.15 13.92 4.37
N LEU A 190 15.86 13.97 3.07
CA LEU A 190 16.32 13.01 2.09
C LEU A 190 17.35 13.69 1.18
N ASP A 191 18.60 13.25 1.28
CA ASP A 191 19.67 13.61 0.35
C ASP A 191 19.82 12.49 -0.68
N ALA A 192 19.46 12.78 -1.94
CA ALA A 192 19.51 11.85 -3.05
C ALA A 192 20.02 12.55 -4.31
N GLY A 193 20.55 11.78 -5.26
CA GLY A 193 21.01 12.32 -6.54
C GLY A 193 19.89 12.52 -7.55
N ASP A 194 20.26 12.94 -8.77
CA ASP A 194 19.34 13.19 -9.91
C ASP A 194 18.54 11.96 -10.37
N TRP A 195 18.77 10.78 -9.79
CA TRP A 195 18.02 9.56 -10.05
C TRP A 195 16.65 9.56 -9.37
N LEU A 196 16.46 10.37 -8.32
CA LEU A 196 15.22 10.38 -7.55
C LEU A 196 14.06 10.93 -8.40
N PRO A 197 12.96 10.19 -8.59
CA PRO A 197 11.81 10.69 -9.34
C PRO A 197 11.23 11.97 -8.72
N GLU A 198 10.81 12.92 -9.57
CA GLU A 198 10.18 14.18 -9.12
C GLU A 198 8.87 13.96 -8.34
N SER A 199 8.20 12.84 -8.60
CA SER A 199 7.00 12.37 -7.90
C SER A 199 7.27 11.82 -6.49
N THR A 200 8.53 11.75 -6.06
CA THR A 200 8.87 11.22 -4.74
C THR A 200 8.31 12.09 -3.63
N SER A 201 7.51 11.48 -2.75
CA SER A 201 6.94 12.12 -1.57
C SER A 201 7.45 11.43 -0.30
N SER A 202 7.63 12.23 0.76
CA SER A 202 8.06 11.72 2.07
C SER A 202 6.87 11.63 3.02
N LEU A 203 6.80 10.54 3.78
CA LEU A 203 5.73 10.24 4.71
C LEU A 203 6.33 9.89 6.07
N ILE A 204 5.66 10.28 7.15
CA ILE A 204 5.99 9.82 8.49
C ILE A 204 4.80 9.06 9.05
N PHE A 205 5.05 7.85 9.53
CA PHE A 205 4.08 7.07 10.29
C PHE A 205 4.37 7.22 11.78
N VAL A 206 3.32 7.42 12.57
CA VAL A 206 3.38 7.24 14.02
C VAL A 206 2.97 5.80 14.29
N VAL A 207 3.87 5.02 14.88
CA VAL A 207 3.71 3.58 15.07
C VAL A 207 3.82 3.26 16.54
N GLU A 208 2.87 2.50 17.05
CA GLU A 208 2.87 1.93 18.39
C GLU A 208 3.44 0.52 18.34
N GLU A 209 4.44 0.23 19.18
CA GLU A 209 5.14 -1.06 19.17
C GLU A 209 4.19 -2.21 19.55
N SER A 210 3.33 -2.01 20.54
CA SER A 210 2.38 -3.01 21.01
C SER A 210 1.07 -2.38 21.46
N ALA A 211 -0.06 -3.01 21.12
CA ALA A 211 -1.38 -2.61 21.56
C ALA A 211 -2.22 -3.83 21.95
N THR A 212 -2.70 -3.89 23.20
CA THR A 212 -3.49 -5.00 23.72
C THR A 212 -5.00 -4.76 23.49
N PHE A 213 -5.65 -5.71 22.83
CA PHE A 213 -7.09 -5.79 22.62
C PHE A 213 -7.60 -7.24 22.63
N GLU A 214 -8.02 -7.67 23.81
CA GLU A 214 -8.51 -9.05 24.08
C GLU A 214 -9.88 -9.35 23.44
N GLU A 215 -10.64 -8.31 23.08
CA GLU A 215 -11.96 -8.45 22.46
C GLU A 215 -11.89 -8.75 20.95
N GLY A 216 -10.70 -8.78 20.34
CA GLY A 216 -10.51 -9.16 18.94
C GLY A 216 -10.95 -10.59 18.67
N SER A 217 -11.82 -10.80 17.67
CA SER A 217 -12.37 -12.14 17.41
C SER A 217 -11.36 -13.10 16.79
N ASN A 218 -10.20 -12.62 16.32
CA ASN A 218 -9.10 -13.47 15.88
C ASN A 218 -8.30 -14.09 17.05
N GLY A 219 -8.52 -13.64 18.29
CA GLY A 219 -7.94 -14.21 19.51
C GLY A 219 -6.46 -13.92 19.73
N GLN A 220 -5.88 -12.94 19.03
CA GLN A 220 -4.46 -12.60 19.13
C GLN A 220 -4.10 -11.87 20.44
N GLY A 221 -4.99 -11.00 20.92
CA GLY A 221 -4.81 -10.26 22.17
C GLY A 221 -3.83 -9.10 22.03
N ASP A 222 -2.62 -9.34 21.55
CA ASP A 222 -1.57 -8.32 21.38
C ASP A 222 -1.25 -8.09 19.90
N TYR A 223 -1.36 -6.84 19.45
CA TYR A 223 -1.10 -6.41 18.08
C TYR A 223 0.14 -5.53 18.03
N HIS A 224 0.98 -5.71 17.02
CA HIS A 224 2.29 -5.06 16.93
C HIS A 224 2.40 -4.11 15.74
N ASP A 225 3.30 -3.13 15.89
CA ASP A 225 3.62 -2.14 14.85
C ASP A 225 2.38 -1.40 14.31
N VAL A 226 1.45 -1.09 15.21
CA VAL A 226 0.14 -0.51 14.89
C VAL A 226 0.28 0.95 14.50
N ILE A 227 -0.18 1.32 13.30
CA ILE A 227 -0.15 2.70 12.85
C ILE A 227 -1.22 3.53 13.58
N ARG A 228 -0.80 4.60 14.25
CA ARG A 228 -1.67 5.54 15.00
C ARG A 228 -1.96 6.83 14.25
N ASP A 229 -1.05 7.26 13.39
CA ASP A 229 -1.25 8.41 12.48
C ASP A 229 -0.28 8.35 11.28
N MET A 230 -0.57 9.13 10.24
CA MET A 230 0.29 9.31 9.07
C MET A 230 0.33 10.77 8.62
N ILE A 231 1.55 11.28 8.49
CA ILE A 231 1.87 12.65 8.12
C ILE A 231 2.41 12.67 6.69
N GLU A 232 1.74 13.42 5.82
CA GLU A 232 2.27 13.73 4.49
C GLU A 232 3.16 14.96 4.59
N LEU A 233 4.42 14.81 4.18
CA LEU A 233 5.38 15.90 4.28
C LEU A 233 5.31 16.79 3.04
N PRO A 234 5.41 18.12 3.20
CA PRO A 234 5.29 19.07 2.09
C PRO A 234 6.46 19.02 1.10
N SER A 235 7.58 18.40 1.49
CA SER A 235 8.82 18.30 0.72
C SER A 235 9.68 17.16 1.26
N ASN A 236 10.74 16.79 0.53
CA ASN A 236 11.67 15.74 0.94
C ASN A 236 12.72 16.19 1.98
N SER A 237 12.72 17.47 2.34
CA SER A 237 13.47 17.99 3.49
C SER A 237 12.72 19.15 4.13
N GLY A 238 12.80 19.27 5.45
CA GLY A 238 12.09 20.32 6.17
C GLY A 238 12.00 20.09 7.67
N SER A 239 11.20 20.95 8.30
CA SER A 239 10.81 20.79 9.70
C SER A 239 9.39 21.30 9.89
N MET A 240 8.65 20.72 10.83
CA MET A 240 7.29 21.14 11.18
C MET A 240 6.98 20.88 12.65
N SER A 241 6.08 21.68 13.20
CA SER A 241 5.50 21.37 14.51
C SER A 241 4.47 20.25 14.39
N TYR A 242 4.49 19.33 15.34
CA TYR A 242 3.58 18.20 15.39
C TYR A 242 3.24 17.85 16.84
N SER A 243 2.04 17.32 17.06
CA SER A 243 1.55 16.85 18.35
C SER A 243 1.31 15.36 18.21
N LEU A 244 2.02 14.54 18.99
CA LEU A 244 1.87 13.09 18.96
C LEU A 244 0.44 12.71 19.35
N PRO A 245 -0.17 11.70 18.69
CA PRO A 245 -1.43 11.13 19.14
C PRO A 245 -1.25 10.42 20.49
N GLU A 246 -2.37 10.09 21.13
CA GLU A 246 -2.35 9.16 22.27
C GLU A 246 -2.07 7.75 21.76
N ALA A 247 -1.13 7.06 22.42
CA ALA A 247 -0.98 5.61 22.28
C ALA A 247 -2.28 4.91 22.71
N TRP A 248 -2.55 3.74 22.15
CA TRP A 248 -3.64 2.88 22.56
C TRP A 248 -3.47 2.45 24.02
N ASP A 249 -2.29 1.95 24.33
CA ASP A 249 -1.83 1.70 25.68
C ASP A 249 -0.33 2.00 25.79
N GLY A 250 0.26 1.71 26.96
CA GLY A 250 1.70 1.89 27.14
C GLY A 250 2.22 3.32 26.86
N GLU A 251 3.52 3.39 26.58
CA GLU A 251 4.26 4.59 26.20
C GLU A 251 5.38 4.17 25.22
N ASP A 252 5.00 3.73 24.03
CA ASP A 252 5.86 3.02 23.05
C ASP A 252 5.67 3.47 21.59
N LEU A 253 5.19 4.71 21.39
CA LEU A 253 5.20 5.39 20.10
C LEU A 253 6.62 5.64 19.52
N SER A 254 6.72 5.39 18.22
CA SER A 254 7.85 5.70 17.35
C SER A 254 7.41 6.50 16.12
N LEU A 255 8.35 7.21 15.50
CA LEU A 255 8.18 7.85 14.20
C LEU A 255 9.00 7.11 13.15
N VAL A 256 8.37 6.71 12.06
CA VAL A 256 9.01 6.02 10.93
C VAL A 256 8.93 6.89 9.68
N LEU A 257 10.07 7.31 9.15
CA LEU A 257 10.17 8.07 7.90
C LEU A 257 10.36 7.12 6.70
N ILE A 258 9.48 7.24 5.72
CA ILE A 258 9.59 6.54 4.43
C ILE A 258 9.50 7.54 3.27
N HIS A 259 9.98 7.12 2.11
CA HIS A 259 9.94 7.84 0.85
C HIS A 259 9.24 6.98 -0.20
N GLN A 260 8.13 7.48 -0.70
CA GLN A 260 7.30 6.83 -1.71
C GLN A 260 7.61 7.44 -3.07
N TRP A 261 7.79 6.58 -4.08
CA TRP A 261 8.12 7.00 -5.44
C TRP A 261 7.25 6.28 -6.46
N GLU A 262 7.07 6.91 -7.61
CA GLU A 262 6.41 6.35 -8.80
C GLU A 262 7.16 6.81 -10.06
N VAL A 263 7.37 5.92 -11.02
CA VAL A 263 7.92 6.29 -12.33
C VAL A 263 6.75 6.38 -13.30
N VAL A 264 6.29 7.60 -13.54
CA VAL A 264 5.26 7.87 -14.55
C VAL A 264 5.95 7.95 -15.90
N ASP A 265 5.79 6.90 -16.71
CA ASP A 265 6.19 6.94 -18.12
C ASP A 265 5.34 7.99 -18.83
N ILE A 266 5.96 9.11 -19.20
CA ILE A 266 5.31 10.09 -20.07
C ILE A 266 5.12 9.38 -21.42
N VAL A 267 3.91 8.92 -21.70
CA VAL A 267 3.55 8.47 -23.05
C VAL A 267 3.65 9.69 -23.96
N THR A 268 4.82 9.87 -24.55
CA THR A 268 4.96 10.74 -25.71
C THR A 268 4.21 10.04 -26.82
N GLU A 269 2.97 10.47 -27.07
CA GLU A 269 2.29 10.06 -28.30
C GLU A 269 3.26 10.29 -29.46
N PRO A 270 3.49 9.30 -30.33
CA PRO A 270 4.44 9.46 -31.42
C PRO A 270 4.02 10.69 -32.23
N PRO A 271 4.97 11.54 -32.68
CA PRO A 271 4.64 12.72 -33.45
C PRO A 271 3.77 12.28 -34.63
N ASN A 272 2.54 12.78 -34.65
CA ASN A 272 1.62 12.60 -35.75
C ASN A 272 2.24 13.28 -36.96
N ASN A 273 2.99 12.53 -37.76
CA ASN A 273 3.55 12.96 -39.03
C ASN A 273 2.42 13.06 -40.07
N ASN A 274 1.47 13.95 -39.81
CA ASN A 274 0.61 14.52 -40.83
C ASN A 274 1.04 15.97 -40.99
N GLU A 275 2.16 16.15 -41.69
CA GLU A 275 2.40 17.41 -42.37
C GLU A 275 1.34 17.54 -43.47
N ASP A 276 0.24 18.22 -43.16
CA ASP A 276 -0.60 18.89 -44.15
C ASP A 276 -1.29 20.09 -43.49
N GLY A 277 -0.62 21.24 -43.61
CA GLY A 277 -1.27 22.50 -44.00
C GLY A 277 -2.35 23.09 -43.09
N PHE A 278 -1.91 24.12 -42.36
CA PHE A 278 -2.58 25.44 -42.28
C PHE A 278 -3.63 25.62 -41.16
N PHE A 279 -3.25 26.50 -40.23
CA PHE A 279 -3.94 27.05 -39.06
C PHE A 279 -3.93 26.20 -37.79
N GLY A 280 -2.93 26.48 -36.96
CA GLY A 280 -3.02 26.22 -35.53
C GLY A 280 -4.10 27.09 -34.90
N LEU A 281 -4.89 26.47 -34.00
CA LEU A 281 -5.41 27.05 -32.77
C LEU A 281 -5.84 25.87 -31.88
N SER A 282 -5.20 25.78 -30.73
CA SER A 282 -5.55 24.88 -29.63
C SER A 282 -6.85 25.35 -28.97
N ALA A 283 -7.86 24.49 -28.94
CA ALA A 283 -8.93 24.45 -27.93
C ALA A 283 -9.86 23.26 -28.20
N ILE A 284 -9.50 22.06 -27.74
CA ILE A 284 -10.49 20.98 -27.60
C ILE A 284 -11.19 21.19 -26.27
N GLY A 285 -12.33 21.85 -26.35
CA GLY A 285 -13.34 21.89 -25.31
C GLY A 285 -14.63 22.29 -26.00
N LEU A 286 -15.43 21.30 -26.42
CA LEU A 286 -16.88 21.39 -26.66
C LEU A 286 -17.38 20.04 -27.19
N VAL A 287 -17.94 19.23 -26.27
CA VAL A 287 -18.90 18.18 -26.65
C VAL A 287 -20.19 18.88 -27.05
N GLY A 288 -20.45 18.95 -28.35
CA GLY A 288 -21.70 19.45 -28.92
C GLY A 288 -22.59 18.30 -29.38
N VAL A 289 -23.60 17.97 -28.58
CA VAL A 289 -24.73 17.14 -28.99
C VAL A 289 -25.64 17.93 -29.91
N VAL A 290 -25.93 17.45 -31.13
CA VAL A 290 -27.18 17.77 -31.86
C VAL A 290 -27.67 16.58 -32.69
N LEU A 291 -28.90 16.13 -32.37
CA LEU A 291 -29.77 15.25 -33.13
C LEU A 291 -30.17 15.83 -34.51
N GLY A 292 -30.44 14.98 -35.49
CA GLY A 292 -31.17 15.38 -36.70
C GLY A 292 -31.59 14.23 -37.63
N LEU A 293 -32.77 13.67 -37.36
CA LEU A 293 -33.53 12.76 -38.23
C LEU A 293 -34.09 13.48 -39.48
N VAL A 294 -33.90 12.92 -40.68
CA VAL A 294 -34.83 12.87 -41.85
C VAL A 294 -34.26 11.78 -42.79
N GLY A 295 -34.93 10.79 -43.37
CA GLY A 295 -36.35 10.53 -43.62
C GLY A 295 -36.52 10.04 -45.07
N ALA A 296 -37.10 8.84 -45.20
CA ALA A 296 -37.83 8.30 -46.36
C ALA A 296 -37.10 7.70 -47.59
N ALA A 297 -37.15 6.36 -47.63
CA ALA A 297 -37.76 5.51 -48.66
C ALA A 297 -37.20 5.47 -50.09
N ILE A 298 -36.94 4.24 -50.58
CA ILE A 298 -37.66 3.57 -51.69
C ILE A 298 -37.07 2.14 -51.84
N LEU A 299 -37.88 1.12 -51.52
CA LEU A 299 -37.80 -0.26 -52.06
C LEU A 299 -38.26 -0.21 -53.54
N PRO A 300 -37.98 -1.18 -54.45
CA PRO A 300 -37.95 -2.63 -54.15
C PRO A 300 -37.07 -3.54 -55.05
N LEU A 301 -37.13 -4.85 -54.72
CA LEU A 301 -37.21 -6.00 -55.64
C LEU A 301 -35.94 -6.43 -56.42
N GLN A 302 -35.35 -7.57 -56.07
CA GLN A 302 -35.62 -8.90 -56.70
C GLN A 302 -34.56 -9.97 -56.33
N ARG A 303 -35.05 -11.19 -56.06
CA ARG A 303 -34.54 -12.54 -56.46
C ARG A 303 -33.02 -12.79 -56.40
N SER A 304 -32.49 -13.90 -55.87
CA SER A 304 -32.98 -15.28 -55.82
C SER A 304 -32.08 -16.09 -54.88
N ALA A 305 -32.63 -17.14 -54.29
CA ALA A 305 -31.91 -18.21 -53.61
C ALA A 305 -31.20 -19.17 -54.60
N ARG A 306 -30.31 -19.99 -54.02
CA ARG A 306 -29.67 -21.24 -54.51
C ARG A 306 -28.45 -21.02 -55.44
N CYS A 307 -27.32 -21.70 -55.27
CA CYS A 307 -26.98 -22.95 -54.58
C CYS A 307 -25.78 -22.80 -53.64
#